data_AF-A0A382CE64-F1
#
_entry.id   AF-A0A382CE64-F1
#
_cell.length_a   1.000
_cell.length_b   1.000
_cell.length_c   1.000
_cell.angle_alpha   90.00
_cell.angle_beta   90.00
_cell.angle_gamma   90.00
#
_symmetry.space_group_name_H-M   'P 1'
#
loop_
_entity.id
_entity.type
_entity.pdbx_description
1 polymer ?
#
loop_
_entity_poly.entity_id
_entity_poly.type
_entity_poly.pdbx_seq_one_letter_code
_entity_poly.pdbx_strand_id
1 'polypeptide(L)' 'MEHIRNIAIIAHVDHGKTTLVDCFLKQSGTFRANQAIAQEERIMDSMDLEREKGIT' A
#
# COMPACT_ATOMS: atom_id res chain seq x y z
N MET A 1 -12.14 19.71 8.72
CA MET A 1 -11.03 18.85 9.19
C MET A 1 -11.49 17.70 10.08
N GLU A 2 -12.76 17.59 10.45
CA GLU A 2 -13.30 16.65 11.47
C GLU A 2 -13.20 15.14 11.14
N HIS A 3 -12.65 14.75 9.98
CA HIS A 3 -12.64 13.35 9.53
C HIS A 3 -11.26 12.84 9.05
N ILE A 4 -10.17 13.57 9.30
CA ILE A 4 -8.82 13.09 8.95
C ILE A 4 -8.30 12.21 10.09
N ARG A 5 -7.88 10.98 9.77
CA ARG A 5 -7.19 10.07 10.71
C ARG A 5 -5.80 9.75 10.17
N ASN A 6 -4.77 10.13 10.92
CA ASN A 6 -3.40 9.72 10.65
C ASN A 6 -3.19 8.34 11.25
N ILE A 7 -2.69 7.39 10.45
CA ILE A 7 -2.41 6.02 10.87
C ILE A 7 -0.97 5.65 10.48
N ALA A 8 -0.33 4.82 11.29
CA ALA A 8 0.97 4.22 11.00
C ALA A 8 0.87 2.71 11.19
N ILE A 9 1.45 1.95 10.27
CA ILE A 9 1.43 0.49 10.29
C ILE A 9 2.84 0.01 10.65
N ILE A 10 2.94 -0.72 11.76
CA ILE A 10 4.20 -1.30 12.24
C ILE A 10 4.00 -2.80 12.36
N ALA A 11 4.88 -3.57 11.73
CA ALA A 11 4.92 -5.02 11.86
C ALA A 11 6.34 -5.54 11.61
N HIS A 12 6.59 -6.78 12.03
CA HIS A 12 7.85 -7.48 11.79
C HIS A 12 8.08 -7.75 10.29
N VAL A 13 9.32 -8.09 9.91
CA VAL A 13 9.66 -8.48 8.53
C VAL A 13 8.78 -9.65 8.10
N ASP A 14 8.36 -9.68 6.84
CA ASP A 14 7.47 -10.69 6.24
C ASP A 14 6.05 -10.81 6.82
N HIS A 15 5.62 -9.89 7.70
CA HIS A 15 4.25 -9.90 8.25
C HIS A 15 3.21 -9.18 7.36
N GLY A 16 3.49 -9.02 6.06
CA GLY A 16 2.50 -8.53 5.11
C GLY A 16 2.04 -7.08 5.30
N LYS A 17 2.90 -6.19 5.84
CA LYS A 17 2.60 -4.75 5.99
C LYS A 17 2.13 -4.14 4.67
N THR A 18 2.88 -4.42 3.61
CA THR A 18 2.63 -3.90 2.25
C THR A 18 1.31 -4.43 1.71
N THR A 19 1.01 -5.72 1.93
CA THR A 19 -0.28 -6.33 1.57
C THR A 19 -1.47 -5.68 2.28
N LEU A 20 -1.31 -5.35 3.57
CA LEU A 20 -2.35 -4.70 4.36
C LEU A 20 -2.62 -3.26 3.88
N VAL A 21 -1.56 -2.52 3.52
CA VAL A 21 -1.67 -1.19 2.91
C VAL A 21 -2.39 -1.26 1.55
N ASP A 22 -2.03 -2.21 0.70
CA ASP A 22 -2.68 -2.40 -0.61
C ASP A 22 -4.18 -2.69 -0.46
N CYS A 23 -4.57 -3.53 0.49
CA CYS A 23 -5.98 -3.81 0.77
C CYS A 23 -6.73 -2.55 1.24
N PHE A 24 -6.12 -1.73 2.10
CA PHE A 24 -6.72 -0.45 2.52
C PHE A 24 -6.92 0.50 1.34
N LEU A 25 -5.94 0.62 0.45
CA LEU A 25 -6.01 1.48 -0.73
C LEU A 25 -7.04 0.99 -1.76
N LYS A 26 -7.18 -0.33 -1.94
CA LYS A 26 -8.21 -0.94 -2.78
C LYS A 26 -9.62 -0.72 -2.22
N GLN A 27 -9.77 -0.84 -0.89
CA GLN A 27 -11.06 -0.68 -0.22
C GLN A 27 -11.47 0.80 -0.08
N SER A 28 -10.52 1.74 0.04
CA SER A 28 -10.81 3.17 0.19
C SER A 28 -11.37 3.83 -1.08
N GLY A 29 -11.47 3.09 -2.19
CA GLY A 29 -12.00 3.61 -3.46
C GLY A 29 -11.14 4.73 -4.07
N THR A 30 -9.91 4.89 -3.59
CA THR A 30 -8.99 5.96 -4.00
C THR A 30 -8.54 5.79 -5.46
N PHE A 31 -8.55 4.55 -5.97
CA PHE A 31 -8.22 4.23 -7.35
C PHE A 31 -9.47 3.78 -8.11
N ARG A 32 -9.72 4.40 -9.28
CA ARG A 32 -10.75 3.90 -10.22
C ARG A 32 -10.23 2.62 -10.86
N ALA A 33 -11.11 1.66 -11.15
CA ALA A 33 -10.77 0.35 -11.75
C ALA A 33 -9.93 0.43 -13.05
N ASN A 34 -9.85 1.60 -13.69
CA ASN A 34 -9.08 1.86 -14.92
C ASN A 34 -7.71 2.54 -14.69
N GLN A 35 -7.30 2.81 -13.45
CA GLN A 35 -5.91 3.22 -13.18
C GLN A 35 -5.05 1.96 -13.16
N ALA A 36 -4.02 1.91 -14.03
CA ALA A 36 -3.06 0.81 -14.09
C ALA A 36 -2.45 0.49 -12.70
N ILE A 37 -2.29 1.53 -11.88
CA ILE A 37 -1.82 1.46 -10.49
C ILE A 37 -2.71 0.55 -9.61
N ALA A 38 -4.02 0.43 -9.88
CA ALA A 38 -4.91 -0.44 -9.12
C ALA A 38 -4.63 -1.95 -9.35
N GLN A 39 -3.91 -2.28 -10.43
CA GLN A 39 -3.53 -3.65 -10.78
C GLN A 39 -2.10 -4.00 -10.34
N GLU A 40 -1.33 -3.02 -9.86
CA GLU A 40 0.02 -3.25 -9.35
C GLU A 40 -0.05 -3.81 -7.93
N GLU A 41 0.78 -4.82 -7.67
CA GLU A 41 1.02 -5.35 -6.33
C GLU A 41 2.07 -4.44 -5.67
N ARG A 42 1.81 -3.94 -4.45
CA ARG A 42 2.67 -3.04 -3.66
C ARG A 42 2.80 -1.62 -4.21
N ILE A 43 1.67 -0.92 -4.25
CA ILE A 43 1.52 0.42 -4.86
C ILE A 43 2.42 1.49 -4.20
N MET A 44 2.79 1.27 -2.93
CA MET A 44 3.57 2.25 -2.15
C MET A 44 5.09 2.05 -2.28
N ASP A 45 5.54 0.91 -2.79
CA ASP A 45 6.97 0.63 -3.00
C ASP A 45 7.44 1.44 -4.20
N SER A 46 8.26 2.46 -3.96
CA SER A 46 8.65 3.44 -4.98
C SER A 46 10.06 3.20 -5.51
N MET A 47 10.95 2.66 -4.68
CA MET A 47 12.33 2.35 -5.04
C MET A 47 12.46 0.97 -5.68
N ASP A 48 13.40 0.81 -6.61
CA ASP A 48 13.64 -0.49 -7.27
C ASP A 48 14.11 -1.56 -6.27
N LEU A 49 14.86 -1.17 -5.25
CA LEU A 49 15.30 -2.06 -4.17
C LEU A 49 14.12 -2.62 -3.36
N GLU A 50 13.08 -1.81 -3.13
CA GLU A 50 11.86 -2.22 -2.40
C GLU A 50 11.11 -3.28 -3.21
N ARG A 51 10.95 -3.06 -4.51
CA ARG A 51 10.30 -4.00 -5.43
C ARG A 51 11.07 -5.30 -5.59
N GLU A 52 12.40 -5.24 -5.73
CA GLU A 52 13.26 -6.40 -5.95
C GLU A 52 13.45 -7.25 -4.67
N LYS A 53 13.58 -6.60 -3.50
CA LYS A 53 13.81 -7.28 -2.22
C LYS A 53 12.53 -7.56 -1.43
N GLY A 54 11.41 -6.95 -1.81
CA GLY A 54 10.15 -7.02 -1.09
C GLY A 54 10.17 -6.41 0.29
N ILE A 55 10.87 -5.28 0.43
CA ILE A 55 10.97 -4.51 1.67
C ILE A 55 10.27 -3.16 1.51
N THR A 56 9.71 -2.65 2.60
CA THR A 56 9.04 -1.34 2.70
C THR A 56 9.47 -0.69 4.01
#